data_AF-A0A9N9X235-F1
#
_entry.id   AF-A0A9N9X235-F1
#
_cell.length_a   1.000
_cell.length_b   1.000
_cell.length_c   1.000
_cell.angle_alpha   90.00
_cell.angle_beta   90.00
_cell.angle_gamma   90.00
#
_symmetry.space_group_name_H-M   'P 1'
#
loop_
_entity.id
_entity.type
_entity.pdbx_description
1 polymer ?
#
loop_
_entity_poly.entity_id
_entity_poly.type
_entity_poly.pdbx_seq_one_letter_code
_entity_poly.pdbx_strand_id
1 'polypeptide(L)'
;MAVPNWSPKPPNWSNDSFNLLIKSKIENVPPQTLEEIITNSAEFQIDFPVDTGRCMVLRNNVQRNILERNINSVYPLIHENALELCCKFLVFKTKHGTSKEKNLYKDMTLLDFIERLLRKRAVMFVGIDDLFLLLNRERGIKNWETIGTEEEAPPLVIEHCLSYDEIKLSVFLSVSSYTYFVNIGDRNNMAKFATNRENIMDEGIIIGMIGPRLKKSGVMEYQEIVISPNQNTEQNGYGRTVQQSTHKLFAEFYEEHCLNYQETLDFRNTLPSNDERYTELKGDLIFDNHYYYKRLTISIDTLLIEANHRAKSAGKTAYVHVVGLGLGVWKISRHQEKIYMDTFAERIQNLGKHLHAISDICFSYINPI
;
A
#
# COMPACT_ATOMS: atom_id res chain seq x y z
N MET A 1 12.36 -2.91 23.37
CA MET A 1 12.35 -3.42 21.98
C MET A 1 11.72 -2.34 21.13
N ALA A 2 12.35 -1.96 20.02
CA ALA A 2 11.80 -0.96 19.09
C ALA A 2 10.45 -1.37 18.48
N VAL A 3 10.16 -2.67 18.45
CA VAL A 3 8.92 -3.23 17.91
C VAL A 3 8.03 -3.78 19.03
N PRO A 4 6.71 -3.54 19.00
CA PRO A 4 5.77 -4.09 19.96
C PRO A 4 5.51 -5.58 19.68
N ASN A 5 5.15 -6.33 20.72
CA ASN A 5 4.55 -7.65 20.56
C ASN A 5 3.10 -7.49 20.09
N TRP A 6 2.90 -7.34 18.77
CA TRP A 6 1.60 -7.18 18.16
C TRP A 6 1.47 -8.00 16.88
N SER A 7 0.29 -8.56 16.66
CA SER A 7 -0.11 -9.19 15.41
C SER A 7 -1.54 -8.77 15.09
N PRO A 8 -1.90 -8.60 13.80
CA PRO A 8 -3.28 -8.33 13.43
C PRO A 8 -4.16 -9.48 13.92
N LYS A 9 -5.21 -9.13 14.66
CA LYS A 9 -6.27 -10.07 15.06
C LYS A 9 -7.25 -10.24 13.91
N PRO A 10 -8.03 -11.33 13.87
CA PRO A 10 -9.12 -11.45 12.91
C PRO A 10 -10.04 -10.21 12.93
N PRO A 11 -10.52 -9.75 11.76
CA PRO A 11 -11.37 -8.57 11.65
C PRO A 11 -12.60 -8.59 12.58
N ASN A 12 -12.94 -7.43 13.16
CA ASN A 12 -14.10 -7.29 14.05
C ASN A 12 -15.24 -6.50 13.38
N TRP A 13 -16.03 -7.20 12.58
CA TRP A 13 -17.11 -6.60 11.81
C TRP A 13 -18.28 -6.11 12.67
N SER A 14 -18.59 -4.82 12.59
CA SER A 14 -19.90 -4.31 13.02
C SER A 14 -20.99 -4.71 12.03
N ASN A 15 -22.27 -4.62 12.43
CA ASN A 15 -23.38 -4.87 11.51
C ASN A 15 -23.29 -4.02 10.23
N ASP A 16 -22.96 -2.73 10.35
CA ASP A 16 -22.82 -1.82 9.21
C ASP A 16 -21.68 -2.25 8.28
N SER A 17 -20.49 -2.55 8.82
CA SER A 17 -19.34 -2.95 8.00
C SER A 17 -19.50 -4.36 7.41
N PHE A 18 -20.12 -5.28 8.14
CA PHE A 18 -20.42 -6.63 7.66
C PHE A 18 -21.43 -6.60 6.52
N ASN A 19 -22.44 -5.72 6.61
CA ASN A 19 -23.42 -5.53 5.55
C ASN A 19 -22.79 -5.11 4.22
N LEU A 20 -21.73 -4.30 4.22
CA LEU A 20 -20.99 -3.95 3.01
C LEU A 20 -20.25 -5.17 2.41
N LEU A 21 -19.68 -6.02 3.27
CA LEU A 21 -19.00 -7.24 2.86
C LEU A 21 -19.97 -8.23 2.21
N ILE A 22 -21.07 -8.60 2.88
CA ILE A 22 -21.98 -9.65 2.37
C ILE A 22 -22.78 -9.23 1.14
N LYS A 23 -22.96 -7.93 0.91
CA LYS A 23 -23.60 -7.41 -0.31
C LYS A 23 -22.69 -7.48 -1.52
N SER A 24 -21.38 -7.68 -1.32
CA SER A 24 -20.41 -7.82 -2.40
C SER A 24 -20.62 -9.17 -3.10
N LYS A 25 -21.08 -9.13 -4.34
CA LYS A 25 -21.19 -10.32 -5.18
C LYS A 25 -19.91 -10.50 -5.96
N ILE A 26 -19.22 -11.61 -5.71
CA ILE A 26 -18.01 -11.97 -6.45
C ILE A 26 -18.43 -12.69 -7.72
N GLU A 27 -18.13 -12.11 -8.86
CA GLU A 27 -18.36 -12.72 -10.17
C GLU A 27 -17.08 -13.40 -10.66
N ASN A 28 -17.23 -14.52 -11.35
CA ASN A 28 -16.10 -15.16 -12.02
C ASN A 28 -15.73 -14.33 -13.25
N VAL A 29 -14.51 -13.82 -13.27
CA VAL A 29 -13.97 -13.12 -14.44
C VAL A 29 -13.58 -14.17 -15.49
N PRO A 30 -14.11 -14.09 -16.73
CA PRO A 30 -13.73 -15.02 -17.78
C PRO A 30 -12.24 -14.84 -18.13
N PRO A 31 -11.53 -15.92 -18.51
CA PRO A 31 -10.15 -15.80 -18.94
C PRO A 31 -10.01 -14.87 -20.15
N GLN A 32 -9.01 -13.99 -20.11
CA GLN A 32 -8.64 -13.11 -21.21
C GLN A 32 -7.61 -13.76 -22.13
N THR A 33 -7.71 -13.50 -23.43
CA THR A 33 -6.78 -14.01 -24.43
C THR A 33 -5.59 -13.07 -24.65
N LEU A 34 -4.52 -13.59 -25.25
CA LEU A 34 -3.36 -12.78 -25.61
C LEU A 34 -3.73 -11.61 -26.55
N GLU A 35 -4.60 -11.85 -27.52
CA GLU A 35 -4.95 -10.84 -28.53
C GLU A 35 -5.84 -9.74 -27.95
N GLU A 36 -6.74 -10.06 -27.02
CA GLU A 36 -7.53 -9.06 -26.28
C GLU A 36 -6.60 -8.13 -25.47
N ILE A 37 -5.62 -8.70 -24.75
CA ILE A 37 -4.66 -7.89 -23.98
C ILE A 37 -3.77 -7.02 -24.89
N ILE A 38 -3.32 -7.55 -26.02
CA ILE A 38 -2.54 -6.77 -26.99
C ILE A 38 -3.37 -5.59 -27.52
N THR A 39 -4.65 -5.84 -27.87
CA THR A 39 -5.57 -4.82 -28.36
C THR A 39 -5.82 -3.76 -27.30
N ASN A 40 -6.20 -4.16 -26.08
CA ASN A 40 -6.43 -3.24 -24.96
C ASN A 40 -5.17 -2.44 -24.61
N SER A 41 -4.00 -3.06 -24.68
CA SER A 41 -2.72 -2.38 -24.45
C SER A 41 -2.43 -1.35 -25.54
N ALA A 42 -2.81 -1.60 -26.80
CA ALA A 42 -2.61 -0.64 -27.89
C ALA A 42 -3.51 0.60 -27.76
N GLU A 43 -4.69 0.44 -27.15
CA GLU A 43 -5.66 1.52 -26.91
C GLU A 43 -5.46 2.22 -25.55
N PHE A 44 -4.44 1.83 -24.78
CA PHE A 44 -4.20 2.41 -23.46
C PHE A 44 -3.92 3.91 -23.57
N GLN A 45 -4.60 4.70 -22.74
CA GLN A 45 -4.63 6.17 -22.87
C GLN A 45 -3.27 6.85 -22.65
N ILE A 46 -2.33 6.17 -22.00
CA ILE A 46 -1.00 6.67 -21.68
C ILE A 46 0.05 5.87 -22.44
N ASP A 47 1.06 6.57 -22.95
CA ASP A 47 2.15 5.94 -23.65
C ASP A 47 3.01 5.11 -22.67
N PHE A 48 3.25 3.84 -23.00
CA PHE A 48 4.16 3.01 -22.22
C PHE A 48 5.59 3.54 -22.35
N PRO A 49 6.38 3.62 -21.26
CA PRO A 49 7.76 4.12 -21.36
C PRO A 49 8.65 3.27 -22.27
N VAL A 50 8.39 1.96 -22.32
CA VAL A 50 9.09 0.97 -23.15
C VAL A 50 8.16 -0.17 -23.53
N ASP A 51 8.36 -0.76 -24.71
CA ASP A 51 7.53 -1.86 -25.20
C ASP A 51 8.06 -3.26 -24.85
N THR A 52 9.29 -3.38 -24.35
CA THR A 52 9.95 -4.68 -24.13
C THR A 52 9.14 -5.66 -23.29
N GLY A 53 8.43 -5.15 -22.27
CA GLY A 53 7.58 -5.95 -21.39
C GLY A 53 6.14 -6.14 -21.87
N ARG A 54 5.75 -5.52 -22.99
CA ARG A 54 4.39 -5.63 -23.52
C ARG A 54 4.20 -6.95 -24.27
N CYS A 55 3.03 -7.55 -24.12
CA CYS A 55 2.67 -8.81 -24.78
C CYS A 55 2.86 -8.79 -26.31
N MET A 56 2.65 -7.63 -26.96
CA MET A 56 2.87 -7.47 -28.40
C MET A 56 4.32 -7.72 -28.85
N VAL A 57 5.29 -7.45 -27.96
CA VAL A 57 6.72 -7.69 -28.19
C VAL A 57 7.12 -9.07 -27.65
N LEU A 58 6.65 -9.41 -26.45
CA LEU A 58 7.01 -10.68 -25.78
C LEU A 58 6.58 -11.91 -26.59
N ARG A 59 5.48 -11.86 -27.33
CA ARG A 59 5.01 -13.00 -28.16
C ARG A 59 6.03 -13.49 -29.21
N ASN A 60 7.02 -12.66 -29.54
CA ASN A 60 8.10 -13.04 -30.46
C ASN A 60 9.12 -14.00 -29.82
N ASN A 61 9.20 -14.02 -28.48
CA ASN A 61 10.20 -14.80 -27.72
C ASN A 61 9.57 -15.72 -26.67
N VAL A 62 8.28 -15.55 -26.36
CA VAL A 62 7.57 -16.29 -25.32
C VAL A 62 6.36 -16.99 -25.93
N GLN A 63 6.18 -18.27 -25.60
CA GLN A 63 5.07 -19.07 -26.12
C GLN A 63 3.72 -18.49 -25.66
N ARG A 64 2.72 -18.56 -26.55
CA ARG A 64 1.38 -18.01 -26.32
C ARG A 64 0.72 -18.52 -25.04
N ASN A 65 0.79 -19.82 -24.78
CA ASN A 65 0.19 -20.45 -23.59
C ASN A 65 0.80 -19.91 -22.28
N ILE A 66 2.10 -19.59 -22.27
CA ILE A 66 2.76 -18.97 -21.12
C ILE A 66 2.24 -17.54 -20.91
N LEU A 67 2.13 -16.75 -21.98
CA LEU A 67 1.60 -15.39 -21.90
C LEU A 67 0.14 -15.37 -21.43
N GLU A 68 -0.72 -16.22 -21.98
CA GLU A 68 -2.13 -16.34 -21.57
C GLU A 68 -2.25 -16.82 -20.12
N ARG A 69 -1.41 -17.76 -19.66
CA ARG A 69 -1.33 -18.13 -18.24
C ARG A 69 -0.99 -16.93 -17.38
N ASN A 70 0.02 -16.15 -17.76
CA ASN A 70 0.49 -14.99 -16.97
C ASN A 70 -0.57 -13.89 -16.91
N ILE A 71 -1.21 -13.57 -18.04
CA ILE A 71 -2.36 -12.66 -18.14
C ILE A 71 -3.45 -13.05 -17.14
N ASN A 72 -3.84 -14.32 -17.13
CA ASN A 72 -4.95 -14.80 -16.29
C ASN A 72 -4.55 -15.12 -14.85
N SER A 73 -3.29 -14.89 -14.49
CA SER A 73 -2.78 -15.12 -13.13
C SER A 73 -2.81 -13.87 -12.25
N VAL A 74 -3.09 -12.70 -12.83
CA VAL A 74 -3.06 -11.42 -12.15
C VAL A 74 -4.30 -11.25 -11.27
N TYR A 75 -4.10 -10.80 -10.03
CA TYR A 75 -5.21 -10.38 -9.18
C TYR A 75 -4.79 -9.29 -8.17
N PRO A 76 -5.71 -8.40 -7.79
CA PRO A 76 -5.52 -7.55 -6.62
C PRO A 76 -5.54 -8.42 -5.35
N LEU A 77 -4.72 -8.04 -4.38
CA LEU A 77 -4.59 -8.71 -3.09
C LEU A 77 -4.64 -7.67 -1.97
N ILE A 78 -5.45 -7.94 -0.96
CA ILE A 78 -5.62 -7.06 0.21
C ILE A 78 -5.68 -7.89 1.48
N HIS A 79 -5.04 -7.40 2.54
CA HIS A 79 -5.12 -8.01 3.86
C HIS A 79 -6.55 -7.90 4.42
N GLU A 80 -7.06 -8.95 5.06
CA GLU A 80 -8.44 -8.98 5.56
C GLU A 80 -8.79 -7.83 6.53
N ASN A 81 -7.88 -7.48 7.45
CA ASN A 81 -8.04 -6.30 8.31
C ASN A 81 -8.11 -4.98 7.51
N ALA A 82 -7.35 -4.85 6.41
CA ALA A 82 -7.41 -3.66 5.59
C ALA A 82 -8.75 -3.57 4.82
N LEU A 83 -9.35 -4.72 4.49
CA LEU A 83 -10.70 -4.79 3.93
C LEU A 83 -11.75 -4.30 4.94
N GLU A 84 -11.63 -4.70 6.21
CA GLU A 84 -12.48 -4.20 7.28
C GLU A 84 -12.33 -2.69 7.48
N LEU A 85 -11.09 -2.19 7.48
CA LEU A 85 -10.80 -0.77 7.54
C LEU A 85 -11.47 0.00 6.39
N CYS A 86 -11.46 -0.53 5.16
CA CYS A 86 -12.17 0.07 4.03
C CYS A 86 -13.69 0.18 4.29
N CYS A 87 -14.32 -0.88 4.82
CA CYS A 87 -15.74 -0.82 5.18
C CYS A 87 -16.02 0.21 6.29
N LYS A 88 -15.21 0.22 7.35
CA LYS A 88 -15.33 1.19 8.44
C LYS A 88 -15.14 2.63 7.93
N PHE A 89 -14.21 2.84 7.01
CA PHE A 89 -13.98 4.11 6.35
C PHE A 89 -15.21 4.58 5.56
N LEU A 90 -15.81 3.72 4.73
CA LEU A 90 -17.04 4.05 3.98
C LEU A 90 -18.20 4.42 4.92
N VAL A 91 -18.43 3.63 5.96
CA VAL A 91 -19.45 3.91 6.98
C VAL A 91 -19.18 5.25 7.68
N PHE A 92 -17.93 5.55 7.97
CA PHE A 92 -17.56 6.81 8.60
C PHE A 92 -17.75 8.00 7.66
N LYS A 93 -17.24 7.93 6.43
CA LYS A 93 -17.30 9.04 5.47
C LYS A 93 -18.71 9.34 4.98
N THR A 94 -19.60 8.35 4.91
CA THR A 94 -21.03 8.59 4.64
C THR A 94 -21.74 9.37 5.76
N LYS A 95 -21.27 9.28 7.01
CA LYS A 95 -21.85 9.99 8.16
C LYS A 95 -21.14 11.33 8.44
N HIS A 96 -19.82 11.36 8.34
CA HIS A 96 -18.97 12.44 8.84
C HIS A 96 -18.13 13.14 7.76
N GLY A 97 -18.12 12.65 6.53
CA GLY A 97 -17.41 13.28 5.42
C GLY A 97 -18.01 14.62 4.98
N THR A 98 -17.31 15.28 4.07
CA THR A 98 -17.81 16.49 3.39
C THR A 98 -19.05 16.19 2.55
N SER A 99 -19.75 17.22 2.08
CA SER A 99 -20.92 17.03 1.19
C SER A 99 -20.55 16.24 -0.07
N LYS A 100 -19.35 16.46 -0.61
CA LYS A 100 -18.80 15.78 -1.79
C LYS A 100 -18.48 14.32 -1.49
N GLU A 101 -17.77 14.05 -0.40
CA GLU A 101 -17.47 12.68 0.05
C GLU A 101 -18.76 11.89 0.31
N LYS A 102 -19.71 12.47 1.04
CA LYS A 102 -21.00 11.83 1.32
C LYS A 102 -21.74 11.47 0.04
N ASN A 103 -21.80 12.39 -0.93
CA ASN A 103 -22.46 12.14 -2.20
C ASN A 103 -21.75 11.05 -3.02
N LEU A 104 -20.42 10.98 -2.97
CA LEU A 104 -19.64 9.95 -3.65
C LEU A 104 -19.87 8.57 -3.03
N TYR A 105 -19.85 8.46 -1.69
CA TYR A 105 -19.84 7.16 -1.01
C TYR A 105 -21.24 6.60 -0.67
N LYS A 106 -22.31 7.39 -0.76
CA LYS A 106 -23.66 7.04 -0.27
C LYS A 106 -24.17 5.65 -0.72
N ASP A 107 -23.89 5.27 -1.97
CA ASP A 107 -24.38 4.04 -2.59
C ASP A 107 -23.23 3.10 -3.00
N MET A 108 -22.00 3.42 -2.61
CA MET A 108 -20.81 2.69 -3.04
C MET A 108 -20.71 1.36 -2.28
N THR A 109 -20.64 0.25 -3.02
CA THR A 109 -20.34 -1.06 -2.42
C THR A 109 -18.86 -1.16 -2.06
N LEU A 110 -18.49 -2.20 -1.30
CA LEU A 110 -17.09 -2.48 -1.02
C LEU A 110 -16.31 -2.76 -2.32
N LEU A 111 -16.88 -3.51 -3.26
CA LEU A 111 -16.23 -3.79 -4.55
C LEU A 111 -16.03 -2.53 -5.38
N ASP A 112 -17.03 -1.64 -5.44
CA ASP A 112 -16.90 -0.36 -6.13
C ASP A 112 -15.76 0.48 -5.53
N PHE A 113 -15.62 0.45 -4.20
CA PHE A 113 -14.54 1.16 -3.52
C PHE A 113 -13.17 0.55 -3.82
N ILE A 114 -13.02 -0.79 -3.79
CA ILE A 114 -11.77 -1.45 -4.18
C ILE A 114 -11.43 -1.18 -5.65
N GLU A 115 -12.41 -1.23 -6.55
CA GLU A 115 -12.22 -0.86 -7.96
C GLU A 115 -11.76 0.60 -8.09
N ARG A 116 -12.38 1.51 -7.33
CA ARG A 116 -11.98 2.92 -7.28
C ARG A 116 -10.54 3.10 -6.83
N LEU A 117 -10.10 2.39 -5.77
CA LEU A 117 -8.72 2.40 -5.30
C LEU A 117 -7.72 1.89 -6.36
N LEU A 118 -8.16 1.11 -7.36
CA LEU A 118 -7.33 0.71 -8.50
C LEU A 118 -7.38 1.74 -9.63
N ARG A 119 -8.58 2.19 -10.03
CA ARG A 119 -8.81 2.93 -11.27
C ARG A 119 -8.62 4.44 -11.18
N LYS A 120 -8.78 5.04 -10.00
CA LYS A 120 -8.71 6.50 -9.81
C LYS A 120 -7.33 7.00 -9.36
N ARG A 121 -6.31 6.14 -9.46
CA ARG A 121 -4.92 6.50 -9.19
C ARG A 121 -4.40 7.42 -10.29
N ALA A 122 -3.57 8.39 -9.90
CA ALA A 122 -2.70 9.06 -10.85
C ALA A 122 -1.69 8.06 -11.45
N VAL A 123 -1.38 8.25 -12.72
CA VAL A 123 -0.36 7.49 -13.46
C VAL A 123 1.02 7.75 -12.87
N MET A 124 1.27 9.01 -12.51
CA MET A 124 2.47 9.45 -11.80
C MET A 124 2.03 10.33 -10.64
N PHE A 125 2.64 10.13 -9.47
CA PHE A 125 2.39 10.93 -8.29
C PHE A 125 3.64 10.95 -7.39
N VAL A 126 4.46 12.00 -7.51
CA VAL A 126 5.85 11.98 -7.00
C VAL A 126 6.26 13.29 -6.34
N GLY A 127 7.22 13.22 -5.41
CA GLY A 127 7.84 14.39 -4.79
C GLY A 127 7.10 14.92 -3.57
N ILE A 128 7.56 16.05 -3.04
CA ILE A 128 6.93 16.72 -1.88
C ILE A 128 5.80 17.67 -2.31
N ASP A 129 5.89 18.20 -3.53
CA ASP A 129 4.87 19.07 -4.12
C ASP A 129 3.84 18.30 -4.95
N ASP A 130 3.87 16.96 -4.92
CA ASP A 130 2.93 16.09 -5.65
C ASP A 130 2.84 16.41 -7.14
N LEU A 131 3.96 16.33 -7.83
CA LEU A 131 3.95 16.34 -9.29
C LEU A 131 3.13 15.13 -9.77
N PHE A 132 2.11 15.39 -10.59
CA PHE A 132 1.18 14.35 -11.04
C PHE A 132 0.96 14.30 -12.55
N LEU A 133 0.60 13.10 -13.02
CA LEU A 133 0.04 12.82 -14.35
C LEU A 133 -1.21 11.96 -14.15
N LEU A 134 -2.34 12.40 -14.68
CA LEU A 134 -3.61 11.66 -14.66
C LEU A 134 -3.77 10.81 -15.93
N LEU A 135 -4.69 9.83 -15.90
CA LEU A 135 -4.97 8.95 -17.03
C LEU A 135 -5.46 9.69 -18.28
N ASN A 136 -6.17 10.81 -18.09
CA ASN A 136 -6.61 11.69 -19.17
C ASN A 136 -5.48 12.62 -19.70
N ARG A 137 -4.22 12.35 -19.35
CA ARG A 137 -3.01 13.10 -19.72
C ARG A 137 -2.86 14.47 -19.06
N GLU A 138 -3.79 14.88 -18.20
CA GLU A 138 -3.63 16.12 -17.44
C GLU A 138 -2.47 16.02 -16.44
N ARG A 139 -1.75 17.14 -16.28
CA ARG A 139 -0.54 17.24 -15.47
C ARG A 139 -0.60 18.47 -14.60
N GLY A 140 0.01 18.38 -13.43
CA GLY A 140 0.11 19.50 -12.53
C GLY A 140 0.99 19.19 -11.34
N ILE A 141 0.97 20.13 -10.39
CA ILE A 141 1.74 20.10 -9.16
C ILE A 141 0.91 20.78 -8.08
N LYS A 142 1.01 20.33 -6.82
CA LYS A 142 0.31 20.82 -5.63
C LYS A 142 -1.21 20.63 -5.69
N ASN A 143 -1.89 21.13 -4.64
CA ASN A 143 -3.34 21.14 -4.47
C ASN A 143 -3.98 19.76 -4.40
N TRP A 144 -3.21 18.69 -4.23
CA TRP A 144 -3.79 17.36 -4.05
C TRP A 144 -4.60 17.27 -2.75
N GLU A 145 -4.20 18.05 -1.74
CA GLU A 145 -4.89 18.19 -0.46
C GLU A 145 -6.32 18.73 -0.56
N THR A 146 -6.68 19.41 -1.67
CA THR A 146 -8.02 19.97 -1.83
C THR A 146 -9.06 18.91 -2.24
N ILE A 147 -8.63 17.74 -2.76
CA ILE A 147 -9.53 16.71 -3.30
C ILE A 147 -10.47 16.21 -2.20
N GLY A 148 -11.79 16.30 -2.45
CA GLY A 148 -12.82 15.92 -1.48
C GLY A 148 -13.24 17.04 -0.53
N THR A 149 -12.61 18.21 -0.59
CA THR A 149 -12.99 19.41 0.18
C THR A 149 -13.86 20.35 -0.66
N GLU A 150 -14.37 21.41 -0.05
CA GLU A 150 -15.08 22.49 -0.77
C GLU A 150 -14.16 23.28 -1.72
N GLU A 151 -12.83 23.19 -1.54
CA GLU A 151 -11.83 23.86 -2.36
C GLU A 151 -11.38 23.01 -3.57
N GLU A 152 -11.90 21.79 -3.73
CA GLU A 152 -11.54 20.95 -4.88
C GLU A 152 -11.91 21.63 -6.20
N ALA A 153 -11.03 21.52 -7.19
CA ALA A 153 -11.21 22.11 -8.51
C ALA A 153 -10.67 21.17 -9.60
N PRO A 154 -11.29 21.13 -10.80
CA PRO A 154 -10.78 20.34 -11.90
C PRO A 154 -9.31 20.66 -12.23
N PRO A 155 -8.47 19.64 -12.53
CA PRO A 155 -8.83 18.21 -12.63
C PRO A 155 -8.82 17.43 -11.31
N LEU A 156 -8.42 18.07 -10.22
CA LEU A 156 -8.27 17.45 -8.90
C LEU A 156 -9.60 17.47 -8.13
N VAL A 157 -10.52 16.63 -8.59
CA VAL A 157 -11.83 16.43 -7.94
C VAL A 157 -11.99 14.98 -7.49
N ILE A 158 -12.69 14.76 -6.38
CA ILE A 158 -12.83 13.44 -5.76
C ILE A 158 -13.50 12.42 -6.68
N GLU A 159 -14.34 12.86 -7.63
CA GLU A 159 -14.94 11.95 -8.60
C GLU A 159 -13.91 11.26 -9.50
N HIS A 160 -12.76 11.91 -9.75
CA HIS A 160 -11.78 11.47 -10.75
C HIS A 160 -10.42 11.10 -10.14
N CYS A 161 -10.12 11.59 -8.94
CA CYS A 161 -8.87 11.34 -8.24
C CYS A 161 -9.11 10.75 -6.85
N LEU A 162 -8.14 9.99 -6.35
CA LEU A 162 -8.12 9.58 -4.94
C LEU A 162 -7.76 10.76 -4.04
N SER A 163 -8.51 10.96 -2.96
CA SER A 163 -8.09 11.85 -1.86
C SER A 163 -6.90 11.26 -1.09
N TYR A 164 -6.24 12.04 -0.23
CA TYR A 164 -5.16 11.50 0.61
C TYR A 164 -5.61 10.40 1.56
N ASP A 165 -6.85 10.48 2.07
CA ASP A 165 -7.41 9.41 2.91
C ASP A 165 -7.59 8.12 2.11
N GLU A 166 -8.05 8.21 0.86
CA GLU A 166 -8.17 7.05 -0.02
C GLU A 166 -6.79 6.50 -0.42
N ILE A 167 -5.80 7.37 -0.63
CA ILE A 167 -4.42 6.94 -0.88
C ILE A 167 -3.91 6.08 0.28
N LYS A 168 -4.16 6.46 1.55
CA LYS A 168 -3.78 5.68 2.75
C LYS A 168 -4.42 4.30 2.82
N LEU A 169 -5.59 4.11 2.22
CA LEU A 169 -6.23 2.80 2.12
C LEU A 169 -5.66 2.01 0.94
N SER A 170 -5.41 2.71 -0.17
CA SER A 170 -4.89 2.14 -1.41
C SER A 170 -3.50 1.49 -1.27
N VAL A 171 -2.71 1.89 -0.26
CA VAL A 171 -1.38 1.32 -0.01
C VAL A 171 -1.40 -0.15 0.42
N PHE A 172 -2.53 -0.63 0.95
CA PHE A 172 -2.71 -2.04 1.33
C PHE A 172 -3.15 -2.93 0.17
N LEU A 173 -3.53 -2.31 -0.95
CA LEU A 173 -3.95 -3.02 -2.14
C LEU A 173 -2.73 -3.34 -3.00
N SER A 174 -2.30 -4.59 -2.95
CA SER A 174 -1.20 -5.13 -3.75
C SER A 174 -1.74 -5.76 -5.04
N VAL A 175 -0.88 -5.97 -6.03
CA VAL A 175 -1.22 -6.73 -7.24
C VAL A 175 -0.17 -7.80 -7.47
N SER A 176 -0.59 -9.05 -7.59
CA SER A 176 0.30 -10.20 -7.77
C SER A 176 0.09 -10.81 -9.16
N SER A 177 1.18 -11.12 -9.87
CA SER A 177 1.12 -11.74 -11.21
C SER A 177 2.32 -12.62 -11.50
N TYR A 178 2.11 -13.73 -12.21
CA TYR A 178 3.20 -14.35 -12.95
C TYR A 178 3.75 -13.36 -13.98
N THR A 179 5.06 -13.34 -14.11
CA THR A 179 5.79 -12.41 -14.98
C THR A 179 6.93 -13.14 -15.65
N TYR A 180 7.08 -12.91 -16.97
CA TYR A 180 8.25 -13.34 -17.72
C TYR A 180 9.38 -12.31 -17.52
N PHE A 181 10.54 -12.74 -17.03
CA PHE A 181 11.66 -11.85 -16.76
C PHE A 181 12.44 -11.57 -18.03
N VAL A 182 12.37 -10.32 -18.50
CA VAL A 182 13.12 -9.86 -19.67
C VAL A 182 14.59 -9.59 -19.35
N ASN A 183 14.93 -9.33 -18.09
CA ASN A 183 16.29 -9.06 -17.60
C ASN A 183 16.40 -9.31 -16.08
N ILE A 184 17.58 -9.02 -15.51
CA ILE A 184 17.89 -9.16 -14.07
C ILE A 184 17.29 -8.09 -13.15
N GLY A 185 16.59 -7.07 -13.68
CA GLY A 185 15.99 -6.00 -12.87
C GLY A 185 16.96 -4.92 -12.34
N ASP A 186 18.20 -4.84 -12.84
CA ASP A 186 19.14 -3.75 -12.52
C ASP A 186 18.60 -2.36 -12.93
N ARG A 187 18.88 -1.33 -12.12
CA ARG A 187 18.40 0.05 -12.32
C ARG A 187 18.84 0.68 -13.65
N ASN A 188 19.95 0.21 -14.22
CA ASN A 188 20.54 0.77 -15.44
C ASN A 188 20.24 -0.07 -16.69
N ASN A 189 19.49 -1.18 -16.57
CA ASN A 189 19.19 -2.03 -17.71
C ASN A 189 18.17 -1.42 -18.68
N MET A 190 17.50 -0.34 -18.29
CA MET A 190 16.52 0.41 -19.07
C MET A 190 15.40 -0.46 -19.66
N ALA A 191 14.99 -1.49 -18.90
CA ALA A 191 13.99 -2.46 -19.31
C ALA A 191 14.29 -3.16 -20.65
N LYS A 192 15.57 -3.27 -21.04
CA LYS A 192 15.98 -3.97 -22.27
C LYS A 192 15.92 -5.48 -22.06
N PHE A 193 15.59 -6.20 -23.12
CA PHE A 193 15.64 -7.67 -23.11
C PHE A 193 17.12 -8.10 -23.04
N ALA A 194 17.45 -8.96 -22.09
CA ALA A 194 18.81 -9.42 -21.88
C ALA A 194 19.27 -10.34 -23.03
N THR A 195 20.45 -10.07 -23.57
CA THR A 195 21.07 -10.91 -24.62
C THR A 195 21.65 -12.20 -24.03
N ASN A 196 22.25 -12.12 -22.84
CA ASN A 196 22.65 -13.29 -22.06
C ASN A 196 21.61 -13.55 -20.95
N ARG A 197 21.04 -14.76 -20.94
CA ARG A 197 20.02 -15.20 -19.99
C ARG A 197 20.50 -16.28 -19.00
N GLU A 198 21.78 -16.61 -18.95
CA GLU A 198 22.34 -17.68 -18.09
C GLU A 198 21.97 -17.52 -16.61
N ASN A 199 21.92 -16.27 -16.11
CA ASN A 199 21.59 -15.94 -14.72
C ASN A 199 20.17 -15.38 -14.56
N ILE A 200 19.27 -15.66 -15.50
CA ILE A 200 17.92 -15.11 -15.53
C ILE A 200 16.93 -16.26 -15.58
N MET A 201 16.17 -16.43 -14.50
CA MET A 201 15.01 -17.31 -14.53
C MET A 201 14.02 -16.79 -15.58
N ASP A 202 13.41 -17.69 -16.35
CA ASP A 202 12.45 -17.26 -17.36
C ASP A 202 11.23 -16.57 -16.74
N GLU A 203 10.76 -17.09 -15.61
CA GLU A 203 9.51 -16.65 -15.01
C GLU A 203 9.58 -16.64 -13.48
N GLY A 204 8.78 -15.76 -12.90
CA GLY A 204 8.52 -15.72 -11.46
C GLY A 204 7.25 -14.93 -11.16
N ILE A 205 7.05 -14.59 -9.89
CA ILE A 205 5.94 -13.72 -9.46
C ILE A 205 6.50 -12.33 -9.17
N ILE A 206 5.82 -11.29 -9.65
CA ILE A 206 6.02 -9.92 -9.17
C ILE A 206 4.79 -9.54 -8.37
N ILE A 207 5.01 -9.04 -7.14
CA ILE A 207 3.98 -8.51 -6.27
C ILE A 207 4.23 -7.02 -6.12
N GLY A 208 3.35 -6.20 -6.72
CA GLY A 208 3.38 -4.75 -6.58
C GLY A 208 2.86 -4.35 -5.20
N MET A 209 3.73 -3.79 -4.37
CA MET A 209 3.44 -3.42 -2.98
C MET A 209 3.90 -2.00 -2.67
N ILE A 210 3.25 -1.35 -1.70
CA ILE A 210 3.50 0.05 -1.34
C ILE A 210 3.96 0.13 0.11
N GLY A 211 5.17 0.67 0.30
CA GLY A 211 5.70 0.98 1.64
C GLY A 211 5.27 2.35 2.15
N PRO A 212 5.50 2.66 3.43
CA PRO A 212 5.09 3.94 4.02
C PRO A 212 5.77 5.14 3.34
N ARG A 213 5.00 6.19 3.03
CA ARG A 213 5.53 7.44 2.46
C ARG A 213 5.49 8.57 3.49
N LEU A 214 6.65 8.99 3.97
CA LEU A 214 6.79 10.04 4.98
C LEU A 214 7.40 11.35 4.42
N LYS A 215 7.43 11.48 3.10
CA LYS A 215 8.13 12.59 2.41
C LYS A 215 7.38 13.93 2.48
N LYS A 216 6.05 13.92 2.61
CA LYS A 216 5.19 15.11 2.72
C LYS A 216 4.51 15.09 4.08
N SER A 217 4.68 16.15 4.86
CA SER A 217 4.03 16.32 6.17
C SER A 217 2.51 16.47 6.02
N GLY A 218 1.74 16.09 7.05
CA GLY A 218 0.30 16.33 7.08
C GLY A 218 -0.56 15.29 6.37
N VAL A 219 0.01 14.35 5.62
CA VAL A 219 -0.73 13.46 4.71
C VAL A 219 -0.18 12.04 4.70
N MET A 220 -0.95 11.09 4.16
CA MET A 220 -0.58 9.67 4.08
C MET A 220 -0.19 9.09 5.46
N GLU A 221 0.76 8.15 5.51
CA GLU A 221 1.20 7.56 6.77
C GLU A 221 1.94 8.54 7.69
N TYR A 222 2.33 9.74 7.22
CA TYR A 222 2.89 10.76 8.09
C TYR A 222 1.89 11.14 9.21
N GLN A 223 0.59 11.09 8.92
CA GLN A 223 -0.47 11.48 9.85
C GLN A 223 -0.52 10.63 11.13
N GLU A 224 -0.16 9.35 11.05
CA GLU A 224 -0.13 8.46 12.22
C GLU A 224 1.28 8.22 12.75
N ILE A 225 2.30 8.26 11.89
CA ILE A 225 3.66 7.86 12.25
C ILE A 225 4.50 9.03 12.76
N VAL A 226 4.22 10.25 12.30
CA VAL A 226 4.99 11.44 12.69
C VAL A 226 4.09 12.40 13.45
N ILE A 227 4.50 12.69 14.68
CA ILE A 227 3.80 13.52 15.62
C ILE A 227 4.45 14.90 15.62
N SER A 228 3.65 15.95 15.41
CA SER A 228 4.12 17.34 15.40
C SER A 228 3.13 18.28 16.12
N PRO A 229 3.60 19.41 16.68
CA PRO A 229 2.72 20.36 17.35
C PRO A 229 1.64 20.94 16.44
N ASN A 230 1.96 21.15 15.16
CA ASN A 230 1.05 21.78 14.19
C ASN A 230 0.02 20.79 13.63
N GLN A 231 0.37 19.51 13.49
CA GLN A 231 -0.53 18.48 12.97
C GLN A 231 -1.40 17.88 14.06
N ASN A 232 -0.79 17.46 15.18
CA ASN A 232 -1.46 16.63 16.20
C ASN A 232 -2.19 17.52 17.22
N THR A 233 -3.25 18.19 16.77
CA THR A 233 -4.11 19.06 17.57
C THR A 233 -5.53 18.53 17.63
N GLU A 234 -6.30 18.96 18.63
CA GLU A 234 -7.72 18.62 18.73
C GLU A 234 -8.51 19.13 17.52
N GLN A 235 -8.17 20.32 17.00
CA GLN A 235 -8.81 20.89 15.81
C GLN A 235 -8.60 20.03 14.56
N ASN A 236 -7.44 19.38 14.44
CA ASN A 236 -7.14 18.46 13.34
C ASN A 236 -7.65 17.03 13.61
N GLY A 237 -8.44 16.82 14.67
CA GLY A 237 -9.06 15.54 14.97
C GLY A 237 -8.17 14.56 15.73
N TYR A 238 -7.12 15.05 16.41
CA TYR A 238 -6.25 14.25 17.29
C TYR A 238 -6.58 14.46 18.77
N GLY A 239 -6.38 13.42 19.57
CA GLY A 239 -6.44 13.50 21.02
C GLY A 239 -7.59 12.75 21.66
N ARG A 240 -7.49 12.45 22.95
CA ARG A 240 -8.43 11.55 23.66
C ARG A 240 -9.86 12.09 23.73
N THR A 241 -10.00 13.41 23.76
CA THR A 241 -11.28 14.13 23.82
C THR A 241 -12.03 14.10 22.49
N VAL A 242 -11.32 14.00 21.37
CA VAL A 242 -11.91 13.90 20.03
C VAL A 242 -12.65 12.57 19.90
N GLN A 243 -13.96 12.67 19.63
CA GLN A 243 -14.84 11.50 19.54
C GLN A 243 -14.71 10.76 18.21
N GLN A 244 -14.63 11.51 17.10
CA GLN A 244 -14.75 10.98 15.75
C GLN A 244 -13.78 11.70 14.82
N SER A 245 -12.85 10.96 14.22
CA SER A 245 -11.98 11.43 13.15
C SER A 245 -11.48 10.24 12.34
N THR A 246 -10.98 10.50 11.13
CA THR A 246 -10.32 9.45 10.35
C THR A 246 -9.06 8.94 11.08
N HIS A 247 -8.34 9.79 11.83
CA HIS A 247 -7.20 9.35 12.65
C HIS A 247 -7.59 8.34 13.74
N LYS A 248 -8.79 8.45 14.33
CA LYS A 248 -9.31 7.45 15.28
C LYS A 248 -9.54 6.10 14.61
N LEU A 249 -10.09 6.08 13.38
CA LEU A 249 -10.26 4.85 12.62
C LEU A 249 -8.92 4.14 12.36
N PHE A 250 -7.89 4.87 11.93
CA PHE A 250 -6.56 4.28 11.72
C PHE A 250 -5.91 3.85 13.05
N ALA A 251 -6.08 4.63 14.12
CA ALA A 251 -5.59 4.24 15.44
C ALA A 251 -6.25 2.95 15.95
N GLU A 252 -7.55 2.80 15.79
CA GLU A 252 -8.28 1.56 16.11
C GLU A 252 -7.80 0.37 15.28
N PHE A 253 -7.61 0.56 13.97
CA PHE A 253 -7.07 -0.47 13.08
C PHE A 253 -5.69 -0.98 13.53
N TYR A 254 -4.85 -0.08 14.01
CA TYR A 254 -3.55 -0.43 14.57
C TYR A 254 -3.60 -0.78 16.05
N GLU A 255 -4.75 -0.79 16.74
CA GLU A 255 -4.81 -0.96 18.20
C GLU A 255 -3.84 -0.01 18.93
N GLU A 256 -3.87 1.27 18.57
CA GLU A 256 -3.03 2.34 19.13
C GLU A 256 -3.86 3.54 19.58
N HIS A 257 -3.23 4.46 20.28
CA HIS A 257 -3.86 5.69 20.73
C HIS A 257 -3.75 6.81 19.69
N CYS A 258 -4.89 7.41 19.33
CA CYS A 258 -4.91 8.71 18.64
C CYS A 258 -4.75 9.83 19.67
N LEU A 259 -3.51 10.27 19.88
CA LEU A 259 -3.12 11.32 20.82
C LEU A 259 -2.84 12.65 20.11
N ASN A 260 -3.11 13.75 20.80
CA ASN A 260 -2.57 15.06 20.41
C ASN A 260 -1.11 15.19 20.88
N TYR A 261 -0.43 16.27 20.47
CA TYR A 261 0.99 16.44 20.74
C TYR A 261 1.33 16.43 22.25
N GLN A 262 0.59 17.17 23.07
CA GLN A 262 0.84 17.24 24.51
C GLN A 262 0.55 15.89 25.19
N GLU A 263 -0.55 15.24 24.82
CA GLU A 263 -0.88 13.90 25.34
C GLU A 263 0.19 12.86 24.97
N THR A 264 0.81 12.97 23.80
CA THR A 264 1.96 12.15 23.42
C THR A 264 3.15 12.40 24.34
N LEU A 265 3.49 13.66 24.62
CA LEU A 265 4.57 14.00 25.54
C LEU A 265 4.30 13.43 26.95
N ASP A 266 3.09 13.62 27.45
CA ASP A 266 2.67 13.13 28.75
C ASP A 266 2.73 11.60 28.81
N PHE A 267 2.22 10.93 27.78
CA PHE A 267 2.26 9.47 27.68
C PHE A 267 3.69 8.95 27.62
N ARG A 268 4.55 9.59 26.83
CA ARG A 268 5.97 9.23 26.74
C ARG A 268 6.67 9.31 28.10
N ASN A 269 6.34 10.30 28.93
CA ASN A 269 6.90 10.43 30.28
C ASN A 269 6.48 9.28 31.22
N THR A 270 5.43 8.52 30.88
CA THR A 270 5.02 7.32 31.62
C THR A 270 5.76 6.06 31.19
N LEU A 271 6.47 6.09 30.06
CA LEU A 271 7.20 4.93 29.55
C LEU A 271 8.53 4.74 30.29
N PRO A 272 9.04 3.50 30.37
CA PRO A 272 10.39 3.24 30.86
C PRO A 272 11.45 4.05 30.10
N SER A 273 12.54 4.42 30.78
CA SER A 273 13.62 5.21 30.18
C SER A 273 14.35 4.53 29.01
N ASN A 274 14.24 3.21 28.90
CA ASN A 274 14.78 2.39 27.82
C ASN A 274 13.72 1.98 26.77
N ASP A 275 12.53 2.58 26.83
CA ASP A 275 11.49 2.37 25.83
C ASP A 275 11.89 3.00 24.49
N GLU A 276 11.69 2.27 23.41
CA GLU A 276 12.10 2.66 22.06
C GLU A 276 10.89 2.97 21.16
N ARG A 277 9.69 3.17 21.72
CA ARG A 277 8.49 3.52 20.94
C ARG A 277 8.66 4.83 20.20
N TYR A 278 9.18 5.86 20.87
CA TYR A 278 9.28 7.20 20.30
C TYR A 278 10.72 7.54 19.95
N THR A 279 10.96 7.98 18.72
CA THR A 279 12.27 8.48 18.28
C THR A 279 12.19 9.95 17.92
N GLU A 280 13.06 10.75 18.52
CA GLU A 280 13.16 12.17 18.20
C GLU A 280 13.66 12.39 16.78
N LEU A 281 13.02 13.33 16.09
CA LEU A 281 13.43 13.83 14.80
C LEU A 281 13.79 15.32 14.93
N LYS A 282 14.20 15.95 13.82
CA LYS A 282 14.50 17.39 13.81
C LYS A 282 13.20 18.21 13.93
N GLY A 283 13.24 19.30 14.70
CA GLY A 283 12.20 20.33 14.71
C GLY A 283 10.92 19.93 15.47
N ASP A 284 11.07 19.50 16.72
CA ASP A 284 9.98 19.08 17.62
C ASP A 284 9.09 17.96 17.07
N LEU A 285 9.62 17.20 16.11
CA LEU A 285 8.97 16.07 15.48
C LEU A 285 9.32 14.79 16.22
N ILE A 286 8.32 13.94 16.46
CA ILE A 286 8.49 12.63 17.11
C ILE A 286 8.01 11.55 16.15
N PHE A 287 8.81 10.52 15.96
CA PHE A 287 8.45 9.32 15.19
C PHE A 287 7.89 8.25 16.14
N ASP A 288 6.74 7.66 15.82
CA ASP A 288 6.17 6.51 16.54
C ASP A 288 6.54 5.18 15.83
N ASN A 289 7.48 4.46 16.43
CA ASN A 289 7.99 3.17 15.94
C ASN A 289 6.91 2.07 15.98
N HIS A 290 5.93 2.16 16.87
CA HIS A 290 4.85 1.18 16.94
C HIS A 290 3.90 1.35 15.75
N TYR A 291 3.47 2.57 15.43
CA TYR A 291 2.63 2.80 14.24
C TYR A 291 3.35 2.36 12.96
N TYR A 292 4.64 2.66 12.83
CA TYR A 292 5.44 2.22 11.68
C TYR A 292 5.56 0.69 11.59
N TYR A 293 5.86 0.01 12.71
CA TYR A 293 5.88 -1.46 12.77
C TYR A 293 4.55 -2.07 12.33
N LYS A 294 3.44 -1.57 12.87
CA LYS A 294 2.11 -2.13 12.59
C LYS A 294 1.68 -1.88 11.14
N ARG A 295 1.99 -0.70 10.58
CA ARG A 295 1.81 -0.42 9.16
C ARG A 295 2.61 -1.39 8.27
N LEU A 296 3.87 -1.66 8.62
CA LEU A 296 4.72 -2.59 7.87
C LEU A 296 4.22 -4.04 7.99
N THR A 297 3.75 -4.43 9.18
CA THR A 297 3.27 -5.79 9.48
C THR A 297 2.20 -6.23 8.49
N ILE A 298 1.21 -5.37 8.21
CA ILE A 298 0.13 -5.68 7.26
C ILE A 298 0.68 -5.98 5.85
N SER A 299 1.64 -5.19 5.37
CA SER A 299 2.28 -5.43 4.07
C SER A 299 3.15 -6.68 4.07
N ILE A 300 3.94 -6.90 5.12
CA ILE A 300 4.84 -8.06 5.22
C ILE A 300 4.04 -9.36 5.31
N ASP A 301 2.96 -9.40 6.09
CA ASP A 301 2.08 -10.56 6.18
C ASP A 301 1.45 -10.87 4.82
N THR A 302 1.00 -9.83 4.11
CA THR A 302 0.45 -9.97 2.75
C THR A 302 1.48 -10.57 1.79
N LEU A 303 2.73 -10.09 1.82
CA LEU A 303 3.83 -10.60 1.00
C LEU A 303 4.11 -12.09 1.29
N LEU A 304 4.32 -12.44 2.55
CA LEU A 304 4.73 -13.78 2.96
C LEU A 304 3.63 -14.81 2.68
N ILE A 305 2.38 -14.47 2.99
CA ILE A 305 1.24 -15.37 2.76
C ILE A 305 1.02 -15.61 1.26
N GLU A 306 1.09 -14.56 0.45
CA GLU A 306 0.95 -14.67 -1.01
C GLU A 306 2.10 -15.46 -1.65
N ALA A 307 3.34 -15.20 -1.26
CA ALA A 307 4.49 -15.94 -1.77
C ALA A 307 4.38 -17.44 -1.43
N ASN A 308 4.01 -17.75 -0.18
CA ASN A 308 3.76 -19.11 0.27
C ASN A 308 2.60 -19.76 -0.51
N HIS A 309 1.49 -19.05 -0.72
CA HIS A 309 0.35 -19.53 -1.48
C HIS A 309 0.72 -19.84 -2.93
N ARG A 310 1.37 -18.90 -3.64
CA ARG A 310 1.81 -19.08 -5.04
C ARG A 310 2.76 -20.27 -5.18
N ALA A 311 3.74 -20.40 -4.29
CA ALA A 311 4.69 -21.51 -4.32
C ALA A 311 4.01 -22.86 -4.06
N LYS A 312 3.15 -22.93 -3.05
CA LYS A 312 2.36 -24.14 -2.75
C LYS A 312 1.48 -24.55 -3.94
N SER A 313 0.76 -23.60 -4.53
CA SER A 313 -0.10 -23.83 -5.70
C SER A 313 0.70 -24.30 -6.93
N ALA A 314 1.98 -23.92 -7.03
CA ALA A 314 2.90 -24.39 -8.06
C ALA A 314 3.63 -25.70 -7.71
N GLY A 315 3.42 -26.26 -6.51
CA GLY A 315 4.14 -27.44 -6.03
C GLY A 315 5.65 -27.20 -5.82
N LYS A 316 6.04 -25.97 -5.46
CA LYS A 316 7.44 -25.53 -5.28
C LYS A 316 7.63 -24.82 -3.94
N THR A 317 8.87 -24.42 -3.66
CA THR A 317 9.21 -23.43 -2.63
C THR A 317 9.50 -22.07 -3.27
N ALA A 318 9.21 -20.99 -2.53
CA ALA A 318 9.49 -19.62 -2.91
C ALA A 318 10.88 -19.20 -2.44
N TYR A 319 11.66 -18.63 -3.36
CA TYR A 319 12.72 -17.69 -3.05
C TYR A 319 12.14 -16.27 -3.14
N VAL A 320 12.04 -15.57 -2.02
CA VAL A 320 11.40 -14.24 -1.95
C VAL A 320 12.48 -13.16 -1.97
N HIS A 321 12.58 -12.43 -3.08
CA HIS A 321 13.48 -11.28 -3.19
C HIS A 321 12.76 -10.00 -2.76
N VAL A 322 13.20 -9.42 -1.65
CA VAL A 322 12.61 -8.24 -1.02
C VAL A 322 13.52 -7.03 -1.19
N VAL A 323 12.98 -5.96 -1.77
CA VAL A 323 13.59 -4.63 -1.75
C VAL A 323 12.94 -3.78 -0.67
N GLY A 324 13.64 -2.75 -0.20
CA GLY A 324 13.11 -1.87 0.86
C GLY A 324 11.82 -1.13 0.45
N LEU A 325 10.68 -1.53 1.01
CA LEU A 325 9.39 -0.87 0.79
C LEU A 325 9.34 0.43 1.59
N GLY A 326 9.39 1.59 0.91
CA GLY A 326 9.37 2.91 1.55
C GLY A 326 10.70 3.34 2.18
N LEU A 327 11.77 2.54 2.05
CA LEU A 327 13.11 2.85 2.60
C LEU A 327 13.99 3.70 1.68
N GLY A 328 13.50 4.03 0.48
CA GLY A 328 14.18 4.93 -0.47
C GLY A 328 13.98 6.40 -0.10
N VAL A 329 13.57 7.21 -1.08
CA VAL A 329 13.31 8.66 -0.90
C VAL A 329 12.09 8.98 -0.01
N TRP A 330 11.41 7.96 0.51
CA TRP A 330 10.21 8.06 1.33
C TRP A 330 10.46 7.99 2.84
N LYS A 331 11.61 7.47 3.28
CA LYS A 331 12.00 7.51 4.69
C LYS A 331 12.47 8.90 5.11
N ILE A 332 12.34 9.21 6.39
CA ILE A 332 12.79 10.47 7.00
C ILE A 332 13.94 10.26 7.99
N SER A 333 14.18 9.02 8.44
CA SER A 333 15.30 8.67 9.31
C SER A 333 15.88 7.30 8.98
N ARG A 334 17.17 7.10 9.33
CA ARG A 334 17.88 5.83 9.10
C ARG A 334 17.39 4.69 9.98
N HIS A 335 16.91 4.98 11.20
CA HIS A 335 16.44 3.94 12.13
C HIS A 335 15.27 3.11 11.55
N GLN A 336 14.53 3.65 10.59
CA GLN A 336 13.44 2.96 9.90
C GLN A 336 13.90 1.65 9.23
N GLU A 337 15.17 1.56 8.82
CA GLU A 337 15.74 0.34 8.24
C GLU A 337 15.84 -0.78 9.29
N LYS A 338 16.27 -0.44 10.52
CA LYS A 338 16.30 -1.37 11.64
C LYS A 338 14.90 -1.87 11.97
N ILE A 339 13.93 -0.96 12.15
CA ILE A 339 12.54 -1.35 12.47
C ILE A 339 11.94 -2.20 11.35
N TYR A 340 12.25 -1.90 10.10
CA TYR A 340 11.80 -2.71 8.96
C TYR A 340 12.31 -4.15 9.04
N MET A 341 13.60 -4.33 9.34
CA MET A 341 14.20 -5.65 9.50
C MET A 341 13.70 -6.38 10.75
N ASP A 342 13.57 -5.68 11.87
CA ASP A 342 12.98 -6.21 13.10
C ASP A 342 11.53 -6.66 12.84
N THR A 343 10.75 -5.88 12.08
CA THR A 343 9.38 -6.26 11.70
C THR A 343 9.38 -7.56 10.90
N PHE A 344 10.25 -7.69 9.88
CA PHE A 344 10.37 -8.93 9.12
C PHE A 344 10.73 -10.13 10.01
N ALA A 345 11.71 -9.97 10.90
CA ALA A 345 12.12 -11.03 11.81
C ALA A 345 10.95 -11.51 12.68
N GLU A 346 10.21 -10.57 13.28
CA GLU A 346 9.01 -10.87 14.07
C GLU A 346 7.92 -11.56 13.24
N ARG A 347 7.64 -11.08 12.03
CA ARG A 347 6.58 -11.67 11.18
C ARG A 347 6.94 -13.06 10.71
N ILE A 348 8.20 -13.31 10.34
CA ILE A 348 8.69 -14.65 9.97
C ILE A 348 8.52 -15.62 11.15
N GLN A 349 8.87 -15.21 12.37
CA GLN A 349 8.72 -16.06 13.55
C GLN A 349 7.24 -16.35 13.86
N ASN A 350 6.39 -15.32 13.84
CA ASN A 350 4.97 -15.45 14.16
C ASN A 350 4.18 -16.26 13.12
N LEU A 351 4.49 -16.07 11.83
CA LEU A 351 3.83 -16.79 10.74
C LEU A 351 4.50 -18.12 10.40
N GLY A 352 5.71 -18.40 10.89
CA GLY A 352 6.58 -19.49 10.41
C GLY A 352 5.91 -20.86 10.34
N LYS A 353 5.02 -21.17 11.31
CA LYS A 353 4.23 -22.42 11.32
C LYS A 353 3.22 -22.55 10.17
N HIS A 354 3.02 -21.51 9.38
CA HIS A 354 2.11 -21.45 8.23
C HIS A 354 2.85 -21.22 6.89
N LEU A 355 4.15 -20.89 6.93
CA LEU A 355 4.97 -20.55 5.78
C LEU A 355 5.79 -21.74 5.27
N HIS A 356 5.13 -22.87 4.97
CA HIS A 356 5.80 -24.12 4.61
C HIS A 356 6.42 -24.16 3.19
N ALA A 357 6.03 -23.22 2.33
CA ALA A 357 6.47 -23.16 0.94
C ALA A 357 7.38 -21.95 0.68
N ILE A 358 8.00 -21.35 1.70
CA ILE A 358 9.06 -20.37 1.56
C ILE A 358 10.37 -21.03 1.97
N SER A 359 11.35 -21.08 1.07
CA SER A 359 12.69 -21.61 1.39
C SER A 359 13.64 -20.50 1.83
N ASP A 360 13.60 -19.36 1.15
CA ASP A 360 14.58 -18.28 1.32
C ASP A 360 13.92 -16.92 1.21
N ILE A 361 14.44 -15.96 1.97
CA ILE A 361 14.10 -14.54 1.84
C ILE A 361 15.40 -13.77 1.69
N CYS A 362 15.56 -13.10 0.55
CA CYS A 362 16.73 -12.30 0.24
C CYS A 362 16.39 -10.82 0.32
N PHE A 363 17.07 -10.10 1.20
CA PHE A 363 16.90 -8.66 1.37
C PHE A 363 17.97 -7.90 0.57
N SER A 364 17.53 -7.02 -0.32
CA SER A 364 18.40 -6.24 -1.21
C SER A 364 18.22 -4.74 -1.01
N TYR A 365 19.32 -3.99 -1.06
CA TYR A 365 19.35 -2.52 -0.90
C TYR A 365 18.84 -2.01 0.45
N ILE A 366 19.00 -2.81 1.51
CA ILE A 366 18.68 -2.46 2.89
C ILE A 366 19.97 -2.53 3.70
N ASN A 367 20.27 -1.50 4.49
CA ASN A 367 21.47 -1.42 5.31
C ASN A 367 21.10 -1.07 6.76
N PRO A 368 20.68 -2.07 7.55
CA PRO A 368 20.34 -1.88 8.96
C PRO A 368 21.64 -1.69 9.76
N ILE A 369 22.19 -0.48 9.76
CA ILE A 369 23.32 -0.10 10.63
C ILE A 369 22.78 0.35 11.98
#